data_AF-A0A221MGR0-F1
#
_entry.id   AF-A0A221MGR0-F1
#
_cell.length_a   1.000
_cell.length_b   1.000
_cell.length_c   1.000
_cell.angle_alpha   90.00
_cell.angle_beta   90.00
_cell.angle_gamma   90.00
#
_symmetry.space_group_name_H-M   'P 1'
#
loop_
_entity.id
_entity.type
_entity.pdbx_description
1 polymer ?
#
loop_
_entity_poly.entity_id
_entity_poly.type
_entity_poly.pdbx_seq_one_letter_code
_entity_poly.pdbx_strand_id
1 'polypeptide(L)'
;MHDLRRKYRERLLFWLVDEERERIRTAQKEGIAIAKQQGKFRGGKKKYHAEATGKDKVIYDRVVQLLHQHKSVMDVHREVGISIYAIKVH
;
A
#
# COMPACT_ATOMS: atom_id res chain seq x y z
N MET A 1 -40.19 -27.11 18.71
CA MET A 1 -38.95 -27.46 19.46
C MET A 1 -37.71 -27.64 18.57
N HIS A 2 -37.77 -28.30 17.40
CA HIS A 2 -36.60 -28.49 16.52
C HIS A 2 -36.03 -27.18 15.93
N ASP A 3 -36.90 -26.21 15.61
CA ASP A 3 -36.53 -24.97 14.94
C ASP A 3 -35.77 -23.98 15.84
N LEU A 4 -36.16 -23.88 17.11
CA LEU A 4 -35.47 -23.06 18.11
C LEU A 4 -34.02 -23.53 18.33
N ARG A 5 -33.80 -24.84 18.50
CA ARG A 5 -32.44 -25.40 18.69
C ARG A 5 -31.52 -25.14 17.49
N ARG A 6 -32.07 -25.14 16.29
CA ARG A 6 -31.34 -24.80 15.06
C ARG A 6 -30.94 -23.32 15.05
N LYS A 7 -31.89 -22.43 15.32
CA LYS A 7 -31.67 -20.97 15.36
C LYS A 7 -30.63 -20.54 16.39
N TYR A 8 -30.63 -21.15 17.59
CA TYR A 8 -29.62 -20.86 18.61
C TYR A 8 -28.23 -21.36 18.20
N ARG A 9 -28.14 -22.53 17.57
CA ARG A 9 -26.88 -23.07 17.06
C ARG A 9 -26.27 -22.16 16.00
N GLU A 10 -27.07 -21.73 15.02
CA GLU A 10 -26.61 -20.84 13.95
C GLU A 10 -26.11 -19.51 14.53
N ARG A 11 -26.81 -18.94 15.52
CA ARG A 11 -26.39 -17.71 16.21
C ARG A 11 -25.05 -17.88 16.94
N LEU A 12 -24.85 -18.99 17.63
CA LEU A 12 -23.60 -19.27 18.34
C LEU A 12 -22.42 -19.43 17.38
N LEU A 13 -22.63 -20.13 16.26
CA LEU A 13 -21.60 -20.29 15.23
C LEU A 13 -21.22 -18.95 14.60
N PHE A 14 -22.21 -18.11 14.31
CA PHE A 14 -21.96 -16.76 13.78
C PHE A 14 -21.14 -15.92 14.75
N TRP A 15 -21.56 -15.89 16.03
CA TRP A 15 -20.85 -15.16 17.07
C TRP A 15 -19.40 -15.65 17.23
N LEU A 16 -19.18 -16.97 17.22
CA LEU A 16 -17.84 -17.56 17.32
C LEU A 16 -16.94 -17.13 16.14
N VAL A 17 -17.48 -17.14 14.92
CA VAL A 17 -16.73 -16.72 13.73
C VAL A 17 -16.37 -15.24 13.78
N ASP A 18 -17.29 -14.40 14.22
CA ASP A 18 -17.02 -12.96 14.35
C ASP A 18 -16.01 -12.67 15.46
N GLU A 19 -16.09 -13.38 16.58
CA GLU A 19 -15.12 -13.26 17.68
C GLU A 19 -13.71 -13.67 17.23
N GLU A 20 -13.59 -14.77 16.49
CA GLU A 20 -12.32 -15.22 15.92
C GLU A 20 -11.74 -14.20 14.92
N ARG A 21 -12.58 -13.59 14.08
CA ARG A 21 -12.14 -12.52 13.17
C ARG A 21 -11.59 -11.31 13.91
N GLU A 22 -12.22 -10.90 15.01
CA GLU A 22 -11.74 -9.79 15.83
C GLU A 22 -10.42 -10.12 16.52
N ARG A 23 -10.25 -11.35 17.03
CA ARG A 23 -8.97 -11.81 17.58
C ARG A 23 -7.84 -11.77 16.54
N ILE A 24 -8.09 -12.30 15.34
CA ILE A 24 -7.11 -12.31 14.24
C ILE A 24 -6.73 -10.87 13.85
N ARG A 25 -7.72 -9.97 13.70
CA ARG A 25 -7.47 -8.55 13.36
C ARG A 25 -6.65 -7.85 14.44
N THR A 26 -6.93 -8.13 15.70
CA THR A 26 -6.22 -7.53 16.84
C THR A 26 -4.76 -7.98 16.86
N ALA A 27 -4.51 -9.28 16.75
CA ALA A 27 -3.17 -9.84 16.66
C ALA A 27 -2.39 -9.31 15.44
N GLN A 28 -3.06 -9.16 14.28
CA GLN A 28 -2.46 -8.56 13.09
C GLN A 28 -2.08 -7.08 13.31
N LYS A 29 -2.96 -6.29 13.94
CA LYS A 29 -2.68 -4.88 14.25
C LYS A 29 -1.48 -4.74 15.18
N GLU A 30 -1.40 -5.56 16.23
CA GLU A 30 -0.27 -5.59 17.16
C GLU A 30 1.03 -5.98 16.45
N GLY A 31 1.00 -7.05 15.63
CA GLY A 31 2.15 -7.48 14.85
C GLY A 31 2.65 -6.39 13.88
N ILE A 32 1.74 -5.69 13.21
CA ILE A 32 2.08 -4.55 12.34
C ILE A 32 2.67 -3.39 13.15
N ALA A 33 2.11 -3.08 14.32
CA ALA A 33 2.61 -2.01 15.18
C ALA A 33 4.04 -2.29 15.64
N ILE A 34 4.32 -3.52 16.09
CA ILE A 34 5.66 -3.97 16.49
C ILE A 34 6.62 -3.88 15.28
N ALA A 35 6.21 -4.36 14.11
CA ALA A 35 7.06 -4.33 12.92
C ALA A 35 7.34 -2.90 12.41
N LYS A 36 6.40 -1.97 12.58
CA LYS A 36 6.60 -0.53 12.33
C LYS A 36 7.57 0.10 13.33
N GLN A 37 7.42 -0.19 14.63
CA GLN A 37 8.36 0.27 15.67
C GLN A 37 9.78 -0.21 15.42
N GLN A 38 9.94 -1.45 14.95
CA GLN A 38 11.23 -2.03 14.56
C GLN A 38 11.79 -1.49 13.23
N GLY A 39 11.07 -0.60 12.53
CA GLY A 39 11.51 -0.04 11.25
C GLY A 39 11.55 -1.03 10.08
N LYS A 40 10.94 -2.23 10.25
CA LYS A 40 10.89 -3.27 9.21
C LYS A 40 9.90 -2.91 8.10
N PHE A 41 8.79 -2.25 8.42
CA PHE A 41 7.85 -1.73 7.43
C PHE A 41 8.30 -0.38 6.90
N ARG A 42 8.78 -0.35 5.64
CA ARG A 42 9.19 0.88 4.94
C ARG A 42 8.22 1.29 3.81
N GLY A 43 7.05 0.66 3.75
CA GLY A 43 6.06 0.88 2.68
C GLY A 43 6.45 0.24 1.35
N GLY A 44 5.75 0.61 0.29
CA GLY A 44 6.11 0.23 -1.08
C GLY A 44 7.44 0.87 -1.48
N LYS A 45 8.31 0.12 -2.15
CA LYS A 45 9.57 0.66 -2.67
C LYS A 45 9.25 1.76 -3.70
N LYS A 46 9.89 2.92 -3.59
CA LYS A 46 9.82 3.95 -4.64
C LYS A 46 10.36 3.33 -5.93
N LYS A 47 9.54 3.29 -6.98
CA LYS A 47 9.92 2.69 -8.26
C LYS A 47 11.00 3.53 -8.94
N TYR A 48 10.73 4.81 -9.12
CA TYR A 48 11.67 5.79 -9.67
C TYR A 48 12.42 6.44 -8.51
N HIS A 49 13.75 6.34 -8.49
CA HIS A 49 14.62 6.94 -7.47
C HIS A 49 16.07 6.99 -7.98
N ALA A 50 16.92 7.77 -7.31
CA ALA A 50 18.29 8.00 -7.71
C ALA A 50 19.13 6.71 -7.81
N GLU A 51 18.87 5.72 -6.96
CA GLU A 51 19.58 4.44 -6.93
C GLU A 51 18.85 3.32 -7.71
N ALA A 52 17.79 3.65 -8.45
CA ALA A 52 17.13 2.67 -9.31
C ALA A 52 18.11 2.11 -10.34
N THR A 53 17.80 0.93 -10.89
CA THR A 53 18.60 0.29 -11.95
C THR A 53 17.75 0.04 -13.20
N GLY A 54 18.42 -0.10 -14.36
CA GLY A 54 17.76 -0.39 -15.62
C GLY A 54 16.80 0.72 -16.08
N LYS A 55 15.62 0.33 -16.59
CA LYS A 55 14.64 1.25 -17.19
C LYS A 55 14.13 2.31 -16.20
N ASP A 56 13.98 1.95 -14.92
CA ASP A 56 13.46 2.87 -13.91
C ASP A 56 14.45 4.00 -13.58
N LYS A 57 15.76 3.73 -13.67
CA LYS A 57 16.81 4.75 -13.53
C LYS A 57 16.78 5.76 -14.67
N VAL A 58 16.68 5.27 -15.90
CA VAL A 58 16.61 6.10 -17.11
C VAL A 58 15.40 7.05 -17.04
N ILE A 59 14.24 6.52 -16.60
CA ILE A 59 13.04 7.32 -16.39
C ILE A 59 13.27 8.38 -15.32
N TYR A 60 13.84 8.01 -14.17
CA TYR A 60 14.12 8.95 -13.08
C TYR A 60 15.06 10.08 -13.54
N ASP A 61 16.18 9.74 -14.17
CA ASP A 61 17.17 10.73 -14.62
C ASP A 61 16.56 11.68 -15.68
N ARG A 62 15.71 11.15 -16.57
CA ARG A 62 15.00 11.98 -17.55
C ARG A 62 14.02 12.94 -16.88
N VAL A 63 13.28 12.50 -15.87
CA VAL A 63 12.36 13.36 -15.11
C VAL A 63 13.14 14.49 -14.43
N VAL A 64 14.24 14.18 -13.73
CA VAL A 64 15.09 15.17 -13.08
C VAL A 64 15.64 16.19 -14.08
N GLN A 65 16.11 15.73 -15.25
CA GLN A 65 16.61 16.60 -16.31
C GLN A 65 15.52 17.57 -16.81
N LEU A 66 14.29 17.09 -17.05
CA LEU A 66 13.21 17.93 -17.56
C LEU A 66 12.73 18.95 -16.51
N LEU A 67 12.73 18.58 -15.23
CA LEU A 67 12.43 19.50 -14.14
C LEU A 67 13.51 20.59 -13.99
N HIS A 68 14.79 20.24 -14.13
CA HIS A 68 15.88 21.23 -14.15
C HIS A 68 15.79 22.19 -15.35
N GLN A 69 15.20 21.76 -16.46
CA GLN A 69 14.92 22.61 -17.62
C GLN A 69 13.67 23.50 -17.43
N HIS A 70 13.10 23.55 -16.23
CA HIS A 70 11.88 24.29 -15.91
C HIS A 70 10.65 23.89 -16.76
N LYS A 71 10.61 22.67 -17.32
CA LYS A 71 9.42 22.17 -17.99
C LYS A 71 8.28 21.94 -17.00
N SER A 72 7.05 22.15 -17.45
CA SER A 72 5.88 21.93 -16.59
C SER A 72 5.71 20.43 -16.29
N VAL A 73 5.15 20.11 -15.12
CA VAL A 73 4.86 18.72 -14.72
C VAL A 73 3.96 18.01 -15.75
N MET A 74 3.08 18.76 -16.42
CA MET A 74 2.22 18.23 -17.48
C MET A 74 3.03 17.82 -18.73
N ASP A 75 4.02 18.61 -19.11
CA ASP A 75 4.90 18.30 -20.24
C ASP A 75 5.79 17.09 -19.93
N VAL A 76 6.32 17.02 -18.70
CA VAL A 76 7.08 15.86 -18.22
C VAL A 76 6.23 14.59 -18.25
N HIS A 77 4.97 14.67 -17.81
CA HIS A 77 4.03 13.54 -17.88
C HIS A 77 3.80 13.08 -19.32
N ARG A 78 3.56 14.01 -20.25
CA ARG A 78 3.35 13.69 -21.67
C ARG A 78 4.59 13.06 -22.32
N GLU A 79 5.78 13.49 -21.94
CA GLU A 79 7.03 13.03 -22.52
C GLU A 79 7.47 11.65 -21.98
N VAL A 80 7.34 11.45 -20.66
CA VAL A 80 7.87 10.27 -19.96
C VAL A 80 6.81 9.19 -19.77
N GLY A 81 5.53 9.54 -19.79
CA GLY A 81 4.41 8.60 -19.65
C GLY A 81 4.14 8.10 -18.22
N ILE A 82 4.75 8.72 -17.20
CA ILE A 82 4.50 8.40 -15.79
C ILE A 82 3.47 9.33 -15.18
N SER A 83 2.68 8.84 -14.22
CA SER A 83 1.64 9.64 -13.54
C SER A 83 2.18 10.96 -12.98
N ILE A 84 1.40 12.04 -13.13
CA ILE A 84 1.69 13.38 -12.56
C ILE A 84 1.95 13.30 -11.05
N TYR A 85 1.25 12.41 -10.34
CA TYR A 85 1.46 12.18 -8.91
C TYR A 85 2.82 11.58 -8.60
N ALA A 86 3.37 10.73 -9.48
CA ALA A 86 4.70 10.17 -9.30
C ALA A 86 5.79 11.24 -9.50
N ILE A 87 5.56 12.21 -10.38
CA ILE A 87 6.51 13.31 -10.64
C ILE A 87 6.57 14.28 -9.45
N LYS A 88 5.43 14.63 -8.85
CA LYS A 88 5.35 15.58 -7.71
C LYS A 88 6.00 15.09 -6.41
N VAL A 89 6.32 13.81 -6.30
CA VAL A 89 6.90 13.19 -5.09
C VAL A 89 8.44 13.27 -5.08
N HIS A 90 9.03 13.76 -6.17
CA HIS A 90 10.44 14.02 -6.35
C HIS A 90 10.72 15.52 -6.33
#